data_AF-A0AAQ3NIC1-F1
#
_entry.id   AF-A0AAQ3NIC1-F1
#
_cell.length_a   1.000
_cell.length_b   1.000
_cell.length_c   1.000
_cell.angle_alpha   90.00
_cell.angle_beta   90.00
_cell.angle_gamma   90.00
#
_symmetry.space_group_name_H-M   'P 1'
#
loop_
_entity.id
_entity.type
_entity.pdbx_description
1 polymer ?
#
loop_
_entity_poly.entity_id
_entity_poly.type
_entity_poly.pdbx_seq_one_letter_code
_entity_poly.pdbx_strand_id
1 'polypeptide(L)'
;MVEEPHSGDEATNSHDSDWSMDCSAGAVVRVKTLHISSPILAAKSPFFYKLFSNGMRESEQRHVSLRINASEEAALMELLNFMYSNTLTTTTAPALLDVLMAADKFEVASCMRYYSRLLRNMPMTPDSALLYLELPSSVLMTDAVQPLTDAAKQYLVGRYKDITKFQEEVMALPLAGVEAILSSDDLQVASEDVVYDFVLKWSRQQYPKLEERREVLGAHLARLIRFPYMTCRKLKKVLTYSNFDHDVASKLVLEGLFFKAEAPHRQRALAAEDYASSNRRFVERAYKYRPVKVVEFELPRQQFVVYLDLKREERANLFPSGRVYSQAFHLGGQGFFLSAHCNMDQQSSDTM
;
A
#
# COMPACT_ATOMS: atom_id res chain seq x y z
N MET A 1 -16.21 79.76 23.27
CA MET A 1 -14.77 80.09 23.22
C MET A 1 -14.34 79.80 21.80
N VAL A 2 -14.22 80.88 21.02
CA VAL A 2 -13.48 81.05 19.74
C VAL A 2 -13.97 80.17 18.57
N GLU A 3 -14.88 80.66 17.72
CA GLU A 3 -14.68 81.45 16.46
C GLU A 3 -14.22 80.55 15.30
N GLU A 4 -15.08 80.23 14.30
CA GLU A 4 -15.41 81.02 13.07
C GLU A 4 -14.25 81.07 12.04
N PRO A 5 -14.45 81.33 10.72
CA PRO A 5 -15.61 81.08 9.82
C PRO A 5 -15.26 80.88 8.29
N HIS A 6 -16.29 80.97 7.41
CA HIS A 6 -16.29 81.26 5.95
C HIS A 6 -15.87 80.14 4.98
N SER A 7 -16.34 80.01 3.73
CA SER A 7 -17.42 80.57 2.88
C SER A 7 -17.23 79.94 1.49
N GLY A 8 -18.26 79.77 0.66
CA GLY A 8 -18.04 79.72 -0.80
C GLY A 8 -18.95 78.74 -1.56
N ASP A 9 -19.89 79.33 -2.29
CA ASP A 9 -20.68 78.76 -3.37
C ASP A 9 -19.83 78.06 -4.45
N GLU A 10 -20.36 77.06 -5.16
CA GLU A 10 -21.07 77.27 -6.43
C GLU A 10 -21.24 75.94 -7.21
N ALA A 11 -22.30 75.93 -8.03
CA ALA A 11 -22.84 74.87 -8.86
C ALA A 11 -21.84 74.05 -9.70
N THR A 12 -22.20 72.79 -10.02
CA THR A 12 -22.52 72.37 -11.40
C THR A 12 -22.88 70.88 -11.52
N ASN A 13 -24.07 70.64 -12.07
CA ASN A 13 -24.45 69.69 -13.12
C ASN A 13 -23.88 68.26 -13.23
N SER A 14 -24.85 67.39 -13.58
CA SER A 14 -24.86 66.23 -14.49
C SER A 14 -24.74 64.84 -13.85
N HIS A 15 -25.86 64.08 -13.79
CA HIS A 15 -26.48 63.24 -14.83
C HIS A 15 -25.72 61.93 -15.11
N ASP A 16 -26.36 60.83 -14.71
CA ASP A 16 -26.43 59.50 -15.33
C ASP A 16 -25.23 58.88 -16.04
N SER A 17 -24.82 57.72 -15.56
CA SER A 17 -24.78 56.43 -16.30
C SER A 17 -23.94 55.43 -15.47
N ASP A 18 -24.55 54.39 -14.92
CA ASP A 18 -24.74 53.11 -15.61
C ASP A 18 -23.40 52.40 -15.90
N TRP A 19 -23.00 51.55 -14.96
CA TRP A 19 -22.19 50.37 -15.24
C TRP A 19 -22.86 49.18 -14.56
N SER A 20 -23.72 48.53 -15.33
CA SER A 20 -24.17 47.17 -15.08
C SER A 20 -23.00 46.18 -15.05
N MET A 21 -23.16 45.14 -14.21
CA MET A 21 -22.56 43.79 -14.31
C MET A 21 -21.03 43.68 -14.09
N ASP A 22 -20.52 42.77 -13.26
CA ASP A 22 -20.64 41.32 -13.45
C ASP A 22 -20.56 40.44 -12.16
N CYS A 23 -21.57 39.58 -12.03
CA CYS A 23 -21.50 38.14 -11.77
C CYS A 23 -20.47 37.55 -10.77
N SER A 24 -20.94 37.20 -9.56
CA SER A 24 -20.56 35.93 -8.91
C SER A 24 -21.75 34.98 -9.03
N ALA A 25 -21.73 34.14 -10.06
CA ALA A 25 -22.83 33.27 -10.48
C ALA A 25 -23.41 32.43 -9.33
N GLY A 26 -24.73 32.51 -9.14
CA GLY A 26 -25.47 31.65 -8.24
C GLY A 26 -25.32 30.19 -8.65
N ALA A 27 -24.80 29.36 -7.75
CA ALA A 27 -24.88 27.92 -7.91
C ALA A 27 -26.36 27.51 -7.93
N VAL A 28 -26.88 27.16 -9.10
CA VAL A 28 -28.25 26.67 -9.27
C VAL A 28 -28.37 25.34 -8.52
N VAL A 29 -29.01 25.36 -7.35
CA VAL A 29 -29.29 24.14 -6.57
C VAL A 29 -30.39 23.37 -7.29
N ARG A 30 -30.02 22.26 -7.94
CA ARG A 30 -30.99 21.34 -8.55
C ARG A 30 -31.69 20.55 -7.45
N VAL A 31 -33.00 20.73 -7.33
CA VAL A 31 -33.84 19.96 -6.39
C VAL A 31 -34.54 18.84 -7.15
N LYS A 32 -34.40 17.61 -6.65
CA LYS A 32 -35.07 16.42 -7.18
C LYS A 32 -35.85 15.75 -6.05
N THR A 33 -37.16 15.63 -6.22
CA THR A 33 -38.03 15.00 -5.21
C THR A 33 -38.17 13.52 -5.51
N LEU A 34 -37.93 12.68 -4.50
CA LEU A 34 -38.06 11.22 -4.58
C LEU A 34 -39.06 10.73 -3.54
N HIS A 35 -39.92 9.80 -3.92
CA HIS A 35 -40.78 9.10 -2.98
C HIS A 35 -40.06 7.86 -2.47
N ILE A 36 -39.95 7.77 -1.15
CA ILE A 36 -39.25 6.67 -0.45
C ILE A 36 -40.13 6.09 0.66
N SER A 37 -39.90 4.82 0.98
CA SER A 37 -40.39 4.13 2.15
C SER A 37 -39.32 4.20 3.25
N SER A 38 -39.59 5.02 4.28
CA SER A 38 -38.65 5.18 5.41
C SER A 38 -38.32 3.87 6.14
N PRO A 39 -39.26 2.91 6.37
CA PRO A 39 -38.92 1.66 7.03
C PRO A 39 -37.93 0.81 6.22
N ILE A 40 -38.03 0.82 4.88
CA ILE A 40 -37.13 0.03 4.01
C ILE A 40 -35.71 0.59 4.11
N LEU A 41 -35.55 1.91 3.99
CA LEU A 41 -34.23 2.52 4.06
C LEU A 41 -33.61 2.39 5.46
N ALA A 42 -34.39 2.63 6.51
CA ALA A 42 -33.95 2.50 7.90
C ALA A 42 -33.51 1.08 8.26
N ALA A 43 -34.18 0.05 7.72
CA ALA A 43 -33.81 -1.34 7.96
C ALA A 43 -32.47 -1.75 7.31
N LYS A 44 -32.03 -1.01 6.28
CA LYS A 44 -30.85 -1.35 5.45
C LYS A 44 -29.65 -0.44 5.71
N SER A 45 -29.85 0.67 6.43
CA SER A 45 -28.85 1.70 6.67
C SER A 45 -29.04 2.34 8.04
N PRO A 46 -28.04 2.26 8.93
CA PRO A 46 -28.09 2.97 10.20
C PRO A 46 -28.08 4.49 10.04
N PHE A 47 -27.49 5.03 8.96
CA PHE A 47 -27.60 6.45 8.60
C PHE A 47 -29.06 6.86 8.40
N PHE A 48 -29.81 6.13 7.55
CA PHE A 48 -31.21 6.44 7.30
C PHE A 48 -32.09 6.17 8.52
N TYR A 49 -31.78 5.15 9.33
CA TYR A 49 -32.46 4.93 10.60
C TYR A 49 -32.36 6.18 11.49
N LYS A 50 -31.14 6.66 11.76
CA LYS A 50 -30.90 7.88 12.55
C LYS A 50 -31.61 9.09 11.94
N LEU A 51 -31.54 9.25 10.61
CA LEU A 51 -32.17 10.37 9.90
C LEU A 51 -33.69 10.42 10.13
N PHE A 52 -34.36 9.27 10.24
CA PHE A 52 -35.80 9.19 10.47
C PHE A 52 -36.20 9.07 11.93
N SER A 53 -35.31 8.69 12.85
CA SER A 53 -35.65 8.36 14.24
C SER A 53 -35.10 9.31 15.31
N ASN A 54 -34.17 10.23 14.99
CA ASN A 54 -33.41 10.96 16.03
C ASN A 54 -34.10 12.16 16.70
N GLY A 55 -35.39 12.42 16.51
CA GLY A 55 -36.08 13.56 17.16
C GLY A 55 -35.55 14.95 16.75
N MET A 56 -34.74 15.02 15.69
CA MET A 56 -34.30 16.27 15.05
C MET A 56 -35.39 16.78 14.11
N ARG A 57 -35.29 18.06 13.67
CA ARG A 57 -36.31 18.70 12.80
C ARG A 57 -36.64 17.88 11.55
N GLU A 58 -35.72 17.09 11.01
CA GLU A 58 -35.97 16.21 9.86
C GLU A 58 -36.89 15.02 10.19
N SER A 59 -36.89 14.52 11.42
CA SER A 59 -37.69 13.35 11.83
C SER A 59 -39.19 13.66 11.99
N GLU A 60 -39.54 14.93 12.19
CA GLU A 60 -40.93 15.41 12.29
C GLU A 60 -41.49 15.88 10.93
N GLN A 61 -40.65 15.95 9.89
CA GLN A 61 -41.02 16.47 8.57
C GLN A 61 -41.38 15.34 7.61
N ARG A 62 -42.44 15.55 6.81
CA ARG A 62 -42.80 14.66 5.69
C ARG A 62 -41.78 14.71 4.53
N HIS A 63 -40.97 15.77 4.47
CA HIS A 63 -39.96 15.98 3.44
C HIS A 63 -38.58 16.10 4.09
N VAL A 64 -37.68 15.18 3.76
CA VAL A 64 -36.28 15.21 4.21
C VAL A 64 -35.39 15.66 3.04
N SER A 65 -34.60 16.72 3.25
CA SER A 65 -33.66 17.21 2.25
C SER A 65 -32.27 16.60 2.46
N LEU A 66 -31.79 15.84 1.47
CA LEU A 66 -30.41 15.36 1.45
C LEU A 66 -29.58 16.22 0.50
N ARG A 67 -28.47 16.77 0.99
CA ARG A 67 -27.50 17.49 0.16
C ARG A 67 -26.43 16.52 -0.35
N ILE A 68 -26.27 16.48 -1.66
CA ILE A 68 -25.26 15.65 -2.35
C ILE A 68 -24.52 16.49 -3.37
N ASN A 69 -23.33 16.05 -3.73
CA ASN A 69 -22.62 16.62 -4.88
C ASN A 69 -23.25 16.12 -6.18
N ALA A 70 -23.19 16.92 -7.25
CA ALA A 70 -23.76 16.53 -8.54
C ALA A 70 -23.12 15.23 -9.10
N SER A 71 -21.84 15.00 -8.82
CA SER A 71 -21.14 13.77 -9.18
C SER A 71 -21.66 12.52 -8.47
N GLU A 72 -22.25 12.66 -7.29
CA GLU A 72 -22.75 11.54 -6.48
C GLU A 72 -24.19 11.14 -6.84
N GLU A 73 -24.91 11.93 -7.66
CA GLU A 73 -26.34 11.69 -7.95
C GLU A 73 -26.56 10.28 -8.53
N ALA A 74 -25.78 9.88 -9.53
CA ALA A 74 -25.92 8.58 -10.17
C ALA A 74 -25.67 7.42 -9.19
N ALA A 75 -24.61 7.53 -8.38
CA ALA A 75 -24.26 6.52 -7.39
C ALA A 75 -25.30 6.39 -6.28
N LEU A 76 -25.86 7.51 -5.81
CA LEU A 76 -26.93 7.48 -4.82
C LEU A 76 -28.22 6.87 -5.41
N MET A 77 -28.59 7.22 -6.63
CA MET A 77 -29.78 6.64 -7.27
C MET A 77 -29.65 5.12 -7.42
N GLU A 78 -28.47 4.64 -7.78
CA GLU A 78 -28.19 3.22 -7.89
C GLU A 78 -28.17 2.52 -6.52
N LEU A 79 -27.60 3.16 -5.49
CA LEU A 79 -27.65 2.68 -4.11
C LEU A 79 -29.09 2.56 -3.61
N LEU A 80 -29.92 3.57 -3.86
CA LEU A 80 -31.34 3.54 -3.51
C LEU A 80 -32.04 2.41 -4.24
N ASN A 81 -31.84 2.26 -5.55
CA ASN A 81 -32.39 1.12 -6.30
C ASN A 81 -32.00 -0.21 -5.65
N PHE A 82 -30.72 -0.40 -5.32
CA PHE A 82 -30.25 -1.60 -4.61
C PHE A 82 -30.96 -1.82 -3.27
N MET A 83 -31.23 -0.77 -2.49
CA MET A 83 -31.93 -0.91 -1.20
C MET A 83 -33.37 -1.43 -1.36
N TYR A 84 -34.04 -1.16 -2.48
CA TYR A 84 -35.40 -1.66 -2.77
C TYR A 84 -35.40 -3.00 -3.49
N SER A 85 -34.56 -3.18 -4.50
CA SER A 85 -34.62 -4.33 -5.42
C SER A 85 -33.54 -5.39 -5.14
N ASN A 86 -32.49 -5.03 -4.40
CA ASN A 86 -31.22 -5.76 -4.31
C ASN A 86 -30.58 -6.05 -5.68
N THR A 87 -30.94 -5.30 -6.72
CA THR A 87 -30.34 -5.42 -8.06
C THR A 87 -29.58 -4.16 -8.43
N LEU A 88 -28.66 -4.33 -9.37
CA LEU A 88 -27.82 -3.26 -9.91
C LEU A 88 -27.86 -3.31 -11.43
N THR A 89 -27.90 -2.13 -12.01
CA THR A 89 -27.87 -1.89 -13.46
C THR A 89 -26.45 -1.56 -13.93
N THR A 90 -25.60 -1.08 -13.01
CA THR A 90 -24.23 -0.67 -13.29
C THR A 90 -23.29 -1.87 -13.41
N THR A 91 -22.46 -1.89 -14.45
CA THR A 91 -21.50 -2.97 -14.72
C THR A 91 -20.05 -2.49 -14.87
N THR A 92 -19.81 -1.18 -14.90
CA THR A 92 -18.48 -0.61 -15.14
C THR A 92 -17.73 -0.36 -13.84
N ALA A 93 -16.44 -0.75 -13.78
CA ALA A 93 -15.62 -0.64 -12.56
C ALA A 93 -15.60 0.75 -11.89
N PRO A 94 -15.48 1.89 -12.62
CA PRO A 94 -15.48 3.21 -12.00
C PRO A 94 -16.83 3.55 -11.34
N ALA A 95 -17.94 3.29 -12.04
CA ALA A 95 -19.26 3.59 -11.50
C ALA A 95 -19.61 2.68 -10.31
N LEU A 96 -19.17 1.40 -10.34
CA LEU A 96 -19.27 0.51 -9.19
C LEU A 96 -18.50 1.04 -7.97
N LEU A 97 -17.36 1.69 -8.20
CA LEU A 97 -16.58 2.32 -7.14
C LEU A 97 -17.29 3.54 -6.56
N ASP A 98 -17.90 4.37 -7.40
CA ASP A 98 -18.69 5.51 -6.93
C ASP A 98 -19.86 5.04 -6.05
N VAL A 99 -20.51 3.92 -6.40
CA VAL A 99 -21.55 3.35 -5.54
C VAL A 99 -20.98 2.74 -4.26
N LEU A 100 -19.78 2.14 -4.29
CA LEU A 100 -19.10 1.70 -3.06
C LEU A 100 -18.85 2.88 -2.12
N MET A 101 -18.39 4.02 -2.65
CA MET A 101 -18.18 5.25 -1.89
C MET A 101 -19.50 5.79 -1.30
N ALA A 102 -20.58 5.78 -2.09
CA ALA A 102 -21.90 6.15 -1.60
C ALA A 102 -22.39 5.18 -0.51
N ALA A 103 -22.18 3.87 -0.69
CA ALA A 103 -22.59 2.86 0.26
C ALA A 103 -21.85 3.01 1.61
N ASP A 104 -20.57 3.36 1.61
CA ASP A 104 -19.82 3.72 2.81
C ASP A 104 -20.43 4.98 3.48
N LYS A 105 -20.59 6.06 2.70
CA LYS A 105 -21.17 7.34 3.16
C LYS A 105 -22.54 7.20 3.81
N PHE A 106 -23.39 6.31 3.28
CA PHE A 106 -24.74 6.05 3.77
C PHE A 106 -24.84 4.78 4.63
N GLU A 107 -23.72 4.24 5.10
CA GLU A 107 -23.63 3.09 6.02
C GLU A 107 -24.40 1.83 5.53
N VAL A 108 -24.42 1.55 4.22
CA VAL A 108 -25.13 0.40 3.62
C VAL A 108 -24.21 -0.82 3.46
N ALA A 109 -23.88 -1.47 4.57
CA ALA A 109 -22.91 -2.57 4.60
C ALA A 109 -23.25 -3.77 3.69
N SER A 110 -24.53 -4.08 3.46
CA SER A 110 -24.94 -5.15 2.54
C SER A 110 -24.57 -4.84 1.09
N CYS A 111 -24.64 -3.57 0.71
CA CYS A 111 -24.28 -3.10 -0.62
C CYS A 111 -22.75 -3.19 -0.82
N MET A 112 -21.97 -2.73 0.16
CA MET A 112 -20.50 -2.84 0.14
C MET A 112 -20.04 -4.29 -0.02
N ARG A 113 -20.63 -5.23 0.73
CA ARG A 113 -20.31 -6.67 0.60
C ARG A 113 -20.66 -7.25 -0.77
N TYR A 114 -21.79 -6.83 -1.34
CA TYR A 114 -22.20 -7.26 -2.68
C TYR A 114 -21.21 -6.74 -3.74
N TYR A 115 -20.86 -5.45 -3.70
CA TYR A 115 -19.91 -4.85 -4.63
C TYR A 115 -18.52 -5.45 -4.52
N SER A 116 -17.99 -5.58 -3.31
CA SER A 116 -16.71 -6.23 -3.04
C SER A 116 -16.63 -7.61 -3.70
N ARG A 117 -17.70 -8.41 -3.63
CA ARG A 117 -17.77 -9.72 -4.31
C ARG A 117 -17.85 -9.60 -5.82
N LEU A 118 -18.64 -8.67 -6.34
CA LEU A 118 -18.78 -8.45 -7.78
C LEU A 118 -17.45 -8.02 -8.42
N LEU A 119 -16.78 -7.02 -7.82
CA LEU A 119 -15.47 -6.52 -8.25
C LEU A 119 -14.42 -7.64 -8.23
N ARG A 120 -14.44 -8.48 -7.19
CA ARG A 120 -13.52 -9.62 -7.07
C ARG A 120 -13.75 -10.70 -8.13
N ASN A 121 -14.98 -10.84 -8.64
CA ASN A 121 -15.32 -11.82 -9.67
C ASN A 121 -14.98 -11.33 -11.09
N MET A 122 -14.65 -10.04 -11.24
CA MET A 122 -14.19 -9.48 -12.52
C MET A 122 -12.69 -9.75 -12.73
N PRO A 123 -12.22 -9.79 -13.99
CA PRO A 123 -10.80 -9.92 -14.28
C PRO A 123 -10.02 -8.76 -13.67
N MET A 124 -9.02 -9.07 -12.84
CA MET A 124 -8.15 -8.10 -12.20
C MET A 124 -7.04 -7.66 -13.18
N THR A 125 -6.84 -6.35 -13.32
CA THR A 125 -5.72 -5.73 -14.03
C THR A 125 -4.82 -4.98 -13.05
N PRO A 126 -3.60 -4.56 -13.44
CA PRO A 126 -2.76 -3.73 -12.57
C PRO A 126 -3.48 -2.44 -12.16
N ASP A 127 -4.14 -1.77 -13.11
CA ASP A 127 -4.87 -0.53 -12.85
C ASP A 127 -6.02 -0.73 -11.88
N SER A 128 -6.82 -1.81 -12.04
CA SER A 128 -7.92 -2.08 -11.12
C SER A 128 -7.42 -2.47 -9.73
N ALA A 129 -6.33 -3.24 -9.65
CA ALA A 129 -5.71 -3.60 -8.38
C ALA A 129 -5.19 -2.36 -7.63
N LEU A 130 -4.53 -1.44 -8.31
CA LEU A 130 -4.07 -0.19 -7.72
C LEU A 130 -5.23 0.67 -7.24
N LEU A 131 -6.26 0.83 -8.08
CA LEU A 131 -7.46 1.58 -7.73
C LEU A 131 -8.13 1.06 -6.44
N TYR A 132 -8.16 -0.27 -6.25
CA TYR A 132 -8.74 -0.87 -5.05
C TYR A 132 -7.87 -0.70 -3.80
N LEU A 133 -6.55 -0.54 -3.95
CA LEU A 133 -5.63 -0.31 -2.84
C LEU A 133 -5.53 1.17 -2.44
N GLU A 134 -5.92 2.08 -3.34
CA GLU A 134 -5.95 3.53 -3.11
C GLU A 134 -7.31 4.04 -2.63
N LEU A 135 -8.23 3.14 -2.25
CA LEU A 135 -9.51 3.54 -1.68
C LEU A 135 -9.32 4.31 -0.37
N PRO A 136 -10.25 5.21 -0.01
CA PRO A 136 -10.18 5.94 1.25
C PRO A 136 -10.11 5.00 2.45
N SER A 137 -9.36 5.42 3.48
CA SER A 137 -9.14 4.61 4.68
C SER A 137 -10.44 4.23 5.40
N SER A 138 -11.49 5.06 5.33
CA SER A 138 -12.81 4.72 5.86
C SER A 138 -13.37 3.43 5.26
N VAL A 139 -13.21 3.26 3.93
CA VAL A 139 -13.68 2.11 3.17
C VAL A 139 -12.77 0.91 3.37
N LEU A 140 -11.45 1.11 3.31
CA LEU A 140 -10.47 0.02 3.43
C LEU A 140 -10.52 -0.68 4.79
N MET A 141 -10.89 0.02 5.85
CA MET A 141 -10.99 -0.53 7.21
C MET A 141 -12.28 -1.34 7.43
N THR A 142 -13.16 -1.43 6.43
CA THR A 142 -14.37 -2.25 6.54
C THR A 142 -14.09 -3.71 6.19
N ASP A 143 -14.58 -4.62 7.04
CA ASP A 143 -14.54 -6.08 6.78
C ASP A 143 -15.19 -6.47 5.44
N ALA A 144 -16.07 -5.62 4.92
CA ALA A 144 -16.75 -5.83 3.64
C ALA A 144 -15.78 -5.77 2.44
N VAL A 145 -14.78 -4.89 2.48
CA VAL A 145 -13.89 -4.59 1.35
C VAL A 145 -12.54 -5.29 1.50
N GLN A 146 -12.17 -5.73 2.70
CA GLN A 146 -10.94 -6.47 2.95
C GLN A 146 -10.68 -7.61 1.95
N PRO A 147 -11.65 -8.52 1.63
CA PRO A 147 -11.40 -9.60 0.68
C PRO A 147 -11.08 -9.14 -0.75
N LEU A 148 -11.56 -7.95 -1.15
CA LEU A 148 -11.22 -7.34 -2.44
C LEU A 148 -9.78 -6.82 -2.42
N THR A 149 -9.40 -6.12 -1.35
CA THR A 149 -8.03 -5.59 -1.20
C THR A 149 -6.99 -6.70 -1.11
N ASP A 150 -7.31 -7.81 -0.44
CA ASP A 150 -6.43 -8.97 -0.34
C ASP A 150 -6.25 -9.63 -1.72
N ALA A 151 -7.32 -9.74 -2.51
CA ALA A 151 -7.24 -10.22 -3.89
C ALA A 151 -6.39 -9.31 -4.78
N ALA A 152 -6.52 -7.99 -4.63
CA ALA A 152 -5.70 -7.01 -5.35
C ALA A 152 -4.20 -7.12 -4.97
N LYS A 153 -3.88 -7.26 -3.68
CA LYS A 153 -2.51 -7.50 -3.19
C LYS A 153 -1.95 -8.80 -3.76
N GLN A 154 -2.71 -9.89 -3.68
CA GLN A 154 -2.29 -11.20 -4.21
C GLN A 154 -2.05 -11.16 -5.72
N TYR A 155 -2.87 -10.44 -6.48
CA TYR A 155 -2.67 -10.22 -7.90
C TYR A 155 -1.34 -9.50 -8.20
N LEU A 156 -1.08 -8.37 -7.53
CA LEU A 156 0.18 -7.62 -7.71
C LEU A 156 1.40 -8.45 -7.31
N VAL A 157 1.33 -9.16 -6.19
CA VAL A 157 2.39 -10.07 -5.73
C VAL A 157 2.65 -11.18 -6.73
N GLY A 158 1.61 -11.78 -7.31
CA GLY A 158 1.75 -12.82 -8.33
C GLY A 158 2.36 -12.29 -9.63
N ARG A 159 1.89 -11.12 -10.09
CA ARG A 159 2.32 -10.48 -11.34
C ARG A 159 3.76 -9.94 -11.27
N TYR A 160 4.14 -9.37 -10.13
CA TYR A 160 5.43 -8.70 -9.89
C TYR A 160 6.34 -9.48 -8.94
N LYS A 161 6.12 -10.79 -8.83
CA LYS A 161 6.94 -11.70 -8.01
C LYS A 161 8.44 -11.55 -8.33
N ASP A 162 8.79 -11.39 -9.60
CA ASP A 162 10.15 -11.13 -10.06
C ASP A 162 10.29 -9.66 -10.48
N ILE A 163 10.71 -8.81 -9.54
CA ILE A 163 10.91 -7.36 -9.76
C ILE A 163 11.90 -7.10 -10.89
N THR A 164 12.87 -7.99 -11.12
CA THR A 164 13.92 -7.76 -12.12
C THR A 164 13.38 -7.80 -13.55
N LYS A 165 12.29 -8.54 -13.79
CA LYS A 165 11.64 -8.62 -15.11
C LYS A 165 10.76 -7.42 -15.42
N PHE A 166 10.20 -6.80 -14.39
CA PHE A 166 9.20 -5.73 -14.52
C PHE A 166 9.69 -4.44 -13.87
N GLN A 167 11.00 -4.19 -13.90
CA GLN A 167 11.61 -3.12 -13.12
C GLN A 167 11.00 -1.75 -13.44
N GLU A 168 10.74 -1.45 -14.71
CA GLU A 168 10.15 -0.16 -15.12
C GLU A 168 8.71 0.00 -14.63
N GLU A 169 7.88 -1.03 -14.83
CA GLU A 169 6.50 -1.05 -14.34
C GLU A 169 6.45 -0.87 -12.82
N VAL A 170 7.24 -1.65 -12.08
CA VAL A 170 7.28 -1.59 -10.61
C VAL A 170 7.82 -0.25 -10.12
N MET A 171 8.77 0.37 -10.84
CA MET A 171 9.27 1.71 -10.51
C MET A 171 8.21 2.82 -10.70
N ALA A 172 7.25 2.61 -11.60
CA ALA A 172 6.14 3.53 -11.86
C ALA A 172 4.96 3.34 -10.90
N LEU A 173 4.91 2.25 -10.12
CA LEU A 173 3.81 1.99 -9.20
C LEU A 173 3.74 3.04 -8.06
N PRO A 174 2.51 3.37 -7.62
CA PRO A 174 2.30 4.20 -6.43
C PRO A 174 2.63 3.43 -5.15
N LEU A 175 2.66 4.15 -4.02
CA LEU A 175 3.06 3.62 -2.72
C LEU A 175 2.31 2.34 -2.35
N ALA A 176 0.98 2.33 -2.50
CA ALA A 176 0.15 1.18 -2.12
C ALA A 176 0.51 -0.10 -2.90
N GLY A 177 0.86 0.04 -4.19
CA GLY A 177 1.30 -1.08 -5.02
C GLY A 177 2.66 -1.62 -4.58
N VAL A 178 3.62 -0.72 -4.29
CA VAL A 178 4.95 -1.12 -3.81
C VAL A 178 4.87 -1.74 -2.42
N GLU A 179 4.06 -1.20 -1.52
CA GLU A 179 3.83 -1.80 -0.19
C GLU A 179 3.27 -3.21 -0.31
N ALA A 180 2.30 -3.44 -1.21
CA ALA A 180 1.73 -4.76 -1.45
C ALA A 180 2.78 -5.78 -1.93
N ILE A 181 3.63 -5.39 -2.89
CA ILE A 181 4.69 -6.25 -3.43
C ILE A 181 5.75 -6.56 -2.36
N LEU A 182 6.21 -5.52 -1.65
CA LEU A 182 7.26 -5.67 -0.63
C LEU A 182 6.76 -6.40 0.63
N SER A 183 5.47 -6.46 0.88
CA SER A 183 4.93 -7.25 2.00
C SER A 183 5.04 -8.77 1.78
N SER A 184 5.25 -9.23 0.53
CA SER A 184 5.30 -10.65 0.21
C SER A 184 6.61 -11.34 0.61
N ASP A 185 6.49 -12.54 1.19
CA ASP A 185 7.62 -13.44 1.45
C ASP A 185 8.17 -14.09 0.18
N ASP A 186 7.35 -14.23 -0.86
CA ASP A 186 7.71 -15.00 -2.06
C ASP A 186 8.47 -14.18 -3.12
N LEU A 187 8.88 -12.96 -2.77
CA LEU A 187 9.53 -12.02 -3.67
C LEU A 187 10.87 -12.57 -4.20
N GLN A 188 10.96 -12.75 -5.52
CA GLN A 188 12.13 -13.30 -6.23
C GLN A 188 13.19 -12.23 -6.45
N VAL A 189 13.80 -11.79 -5.36
CA VAL A 189 14.90 -10.82 -5.35
C VAL A 189 16.21 -11.52 -4.98
N ALA A 190 17.35 -10.99 -5.45
CA ALA A 190 18.66 -11.58 -5.21
C ALA A 190 19.04 -11.61 -3.72
N SER A 191 18.74 -10.55 -2.98
CA SER A 191 18.96 -10.41 -1.54
C SER A 191 18.16 -9.23 -0.97
N GLU A 192 18.04 -9.13 0.35
CA GLU A 192 17.38 -7.98 0.98
C GLU A 192 18.14 -6.66 0.74
N ASP A 193 19.46 -6.73 0.54
CA ASP A 193 20.27 -5.57 0.15
C ASP A 193 19.75 -4.93 -1.15
N VAL A 194 19.29 -5.75 -2.09
CA VAL A 194 18.70 -5.28 -3.36
C VAL A 194 17.31 -4.69 -3.15
N VAL A 195 16.52 -5.23 -2.21
CA VAL A 195 15.23 -4.64 -1.81
C VAL A 195 15.44 -3.23 -1.25
N TYR A 196 16.41 -3.07 -0.35
CA TYR A 196 16.76 -1.76 0.20
C TYR A 196 17.19 -0.78 -0.90
N ASP A 197 18.07 -1.19 -1.79
CA ASP A 197 18.53 -0.32 -2.90
C ASP A 197 17.39 0.05 -3.85
N PHE A 198 16.48 -0.90 -4.14
CA PHE A 198 15.27 -0.67 -4.91
C PHE A 198 14.37 0.37 -4.24
N VAL A 199 14.08 0.23 -2.94
CA VAL A 199 13.25 1.18 -2.18
C VAL A 199 13.84 2.59 -2.19
N LEU A 200 15.16 2.71 -2.01
CA LEU A 200 15.84 4.00 -2.11
C LEU A 200 15.75 4.61 -3.51
N LYS A 201 15.89 3.80 -4.55
CA LYS A 201 15.76 4.27 -5.94
C LYS A 201 14.33 4.73 -6.23
N TRP A 202 13.33 3.92 -5.86
CA TRP A 202 11.91 4.21 -6.04
C TRP A 202 11.49 5.48 -5.29
N SER A 203 11.85 5.60 -4.01
CA SER A 203 11.52 6.76 -3.19
C SER A 203 12.15 8.05 -3.69
N ARG A 204 13.35 7.99 -4.29
CA ARG A 204 13.99 9.15 -4.95
C ARG A 204 13.24 9.61 -6.19
N GLN A 205 12.69 8.67 -6.95
CA GLN A 205 11.94 8.97 -8.17
C GLN A 205 10.54 9.53 -7.85
N GLN A 206 9.82 8.91 -6.92
CA GLN A 206 8.44 9.29 -6.58
C GLN A 206 8.35 10.52 -5.68
N TYR A 207 9.34 10.72 -4.79
CA TYR A 207 9.36 11.83 -3.85
C TYR A 207 10.66 12.63 -4.02
N PRO A 208 10.69 13.65 -4.90
CA PRO A 208 11.89 14.47 -5.13
C PRO A 208 12.35 15.25 -3.89
N LYS A 209 11.39 15.70 -3.06
CA LYS A 209 11.66 16.44 -1.82
C LYS A 209 12.12 15.50 -0.71
N LEU A 210 13.13 15.93 0.05
CA LEU A 210 13.76 15.12 1.09
C LEU A 210 12.80 14.78 2.25
N GLU A 211 12.00 15.75 2.70
CA GLU A 211 11.13 15.60 3.87
C GLU A 211 9.99 14.60 3.60
N GLU A 212 9.25 14.78 2.51
CA GLU A 212 8.20 13.82 2.08
C GLU A 212 8.79 12.41 1.89
N ARG A 213 10.00 12.32 1.31
CA ARG A 213 10.70 11.03 1.15
C ARG A 213 11.04 10.38 2.48
N ARG A 214 11.51 11.16 3.46
CA ARG A 214 11.86 10.67 4.81
C ARG A 214 10.64 10.13 5.54
N GLU A 215 9.52 10.86 5.45
CA GLU A 215 8.26 10.47 6.05
C GLU A 215 7.75 9.14 5.48
N VAL A 216 7.67 9.03 4.14
CA VAL A 216 7.22 7.80 3.48
C VAL A 216 8.17 6.64 3.75
N LEU A 217 9.48 6.87 3.70
CA LEU A 217 10.45 5.83 4.03
C LEU A 217 10.29 5.33 5.47
N GLY A 218 10.22 6.24 6.44
CA GLY A 218 10.14 5.90 7.86
C GLY A 218 8.82 5.26 8.27
N ALA A 219 7.68 5.83 7.84
CA ALA A 219 6.36 5.38 8.26
C ALA A 219 5.87 4.14 7.51
N HIS A 220 6.18 4.05 6.21
CA HIS A 220 5.60 3.04 5.33
C HIS A 220 6.57 1.93 4.96
N LEU A 221 7.73 2.30 4.42
CA LEU A 221 8.60 1.34 3.73
C LEU A 221 9.66 0.68 4.62
N ALA A 222 10.13 1.35 5.66
CA ALA A 222 11.13 0.83 6.60
C ALA A 222 10.74 -0.54 7.15
N ARG A 223 9.50 -0.68 7.63
CA ARG A 223 8.97 -1.92 8.20
C ARG A 223 8.90 -3.08 7.20
N LEU A 224 8.86 -2.79 5.90
CA LEU A 224 8.80 -3.80 4.85
C LEU A 224 10.18 -4.31 4.45
N ILE A 225 11.25 -3.59 4.81
CA ILE A 225 12.63 -4.01 4.60
C ILE A 225 13.07 -4.88 5.78
N ARG A 226 13.57 -6.07 5.49
CA ARG A 226 13.99 -7.03 6.51
C ARG A 226 15.45 -6.83 6.90
N PHE A 227 15.72 -5.75 7.63
CA PHE A 227 17.05 -5.41 8.15
C PHE A 227 17.83 -6.60 8.76
N PRO A 228 17.20 -7.53 9.52
CA PRO A 228 17.89 -8.72 10.03
C PRO A 228 18.53 -9.62 8.95
N TYR A 229 18.05 -9.57 7.71
CA TYR A 229 18.54 -10.36 6.58
C TYR A 229 19.45 -9.58 5.63
N MET A 230 19.69 -8.29 5.88
CA MET A 230 20.68 -7.50 5.14
C MET A 230 22.11 -7.87 5.54
N THR A 231 23.08 -7.55 4.68
CA THR A 231 24.50 -7.73 5.01
C THR A 231 24.99 -6.69 6.02
N CYS A 232 25.93 -7.05 6.91
CA CYS A 232 26.50 -6.09 7.86
C CYS A 232 27.14 -4.88 7.17
N ARG A 233 27.74 -5.10 5.97
CA ARG A 233 28.26 -4.02 5.13
C ARG A 233 27.16 -3.04 4.71
N LYS A 234 25.99 -3.54 4.32
CA LYS A 234 24.86 -2.70 3.94
C LYS A 234 24.24 -2.02 5.17
N LEU A 235 24.04 -2.73 6.28
CA LEU A 235 23.57 -2.14 7.54
C LEU A 235 24.44 -0.96 8.00
N LYS A 236 25.78 -1.09 7.92
CA LYS A 236 26.70 0.02 8.19
C LYS A 236 26.46 1.20 7.25
N LYS A 237 26.21 0.96 5.96
CA LYS A 237 25.85 2.01 5.00
C LYS A 237 24.51 2.69 5.30
N VAL A 238 23.54 1.97 5.86
CA VAL A 238 22.27 2.56 6.31
C VAL A 238 22.54 3.61 7.40
N LEU A 239 23.43 3.32 8.36
CA LEU A 239 23.77 4.31 9.40
C LEU A 239 24.48 5.55 8.85
N THR A 240 25.30 5.41 7.80
CA THR A 240 26.13 6.52 7.31
C THR A 240 25.51 7.33 6.16
N TYR A 241 24.69 6.71 5.32
CA TYR A 241 24.19 7.31 4.06
C TYR A 241 22.68 7.07 3.85
N SER A 242 21.90 6.98 4.91
CA SER A 242 20.46 6.79 4.77
C SER A 242 19.74 8.07 4.39
N ASN A 243 18.72 7.92 3.53
CA ASN A 243 17.67 8.93 3.38
C ASN A 243 16.67 8.90 4.54
N PHE A 244 16.84 7.97 5.50
CA PHE A 244 16.02 7.86 6.70
C PHE A 244 16.41 8.95 7.70
N ASP A 245 15.53 9.17 8.67
CA ASP A 245 15.93 9.84 9.90
C ASP A 245 16.95 8.96 10.66
N HIS A 246 17.94 9.60 11.28
CA HIS A 246 19.05 8.93 11.96
C HIS A 246 18.54 8.01 13.08
N ASP A 247 17.55 8.45 13.85
CA ASP A 247 17.00 7.68 14.97
C ASP A 247 16.24 6.45 14.48
N VAL A 248 15.47 6.59 13.40
CA VAL A 248 14.76 5.49 12.75
C VAL A 248 15.75 4.48 12.18
N ALA A 249 16.76 4.96 11.44
CA ALA A 249 17.81 4.11 10.88
C ALA A 249 18.56 3.34 11.97
N SER A 250 18.94 4.03 13.05
CA SER A 250 19.66 3.44 14.18
C SER A 250 18.83 2.35 14.86
N LYS A 251 17.55 2.61 15.11
CA LYS A 251 16.63 1.62 15.70
C LYS A 251 16.51 0.37 14.84
N LEU A 252 16.28 0.53 13.53
CA LEU A 252 16.11 -0.60 12.59
C LEU A 252 17.39 -1.43 12.45
N VAL A 253 18.54 -0.76 12.39
CA VAL A 253 19.84 -1.44 12.29
C VAL A 253 20.18 -2.18 13.58
N LEU A 254 19.96 -1.57 14.74
CA LEU A 254 20.18 -2.23 16.04
C LEU A 254 19.26 -3.45 16.21
N GLU A 255 17.98 -3.34 15.88
CA GLU A 255 17.04 -4.46 15.88
C GLU A 255 17.53 -5.62 14.98
N GLY A 256 17.98 -5.29 13.76
CA GLY A 256 18.56 -6.26 12.84
C GLY A 256 19.83 -6.92 13.37
N LEU A 257 20.73 -6.16 14.00
CA LEU A 257 21.98 -6.67 14.57
C LEU A 257 21.73 -7.56 15.79
N PHE A 258 20.81 -7.16 16.69
CA PHE A 258 20.44 -7.99 17.85
C PHE A 258 19.84 -9.31 17.40
N PHE A 259 18.93 -9.30 16.42
CA PHE A 259 18.40 -10.54 15.85
C PHE A 259 19.51 -11.44 15.28
N LYS A 260 20.49 -10.88 14.55
CA LYS A 260 21.62 -11.63 14.01
C LYS A 260 22.52 -12.24 15.09
N ALA A 261 22.65 -11.56 16.24
CA ALA A 261 23.46 -12.02 17.37
C ALA A 261 22.78 -13.12 18.20
N GLU A 262 21.45 -13.24 18.12
CA GLU A 262 20.68 -14.26 18.83
C GLU A 262 21.00 -15.69 18.37
N ALA A 263 20.85 -16.65 19.28
CA ALA A 263 21.05 -18.07 18.96
C ALA A 263 20.02 -18.57 17.92
N PRO A 264 20.35 -19.54 17.06
CA PRO A 264 19.46 -19.98 15.97
C PRO A 264 18.06 -20.45 16.41
N HIS A 265 17.91 -20.97 17.64
CA HIS A 265 16.60 -21.36 18.18
C HIS A 265 15.76 -20.15 18.61
N ARG A 266 16.39 -19.09 19.13
CA ARG A 266 15.73 -17.82 19.46
C ARG A 266 15.33 -17.05 18.22
N GLN A 267 16.19 -17.00 17.20
CA GLN A 267 15.82 -16.44 15.89
C GLN A 267 14.56 -17.11 15.33
N ARG A 268 14.45 -18.45 15.44
CA ARG A 268 13.26 -19.20 15.04
C ARG A 268 12.02 -18.86 15.87
N ALA A 269 12.17 -18.67 17.18
CA ALA A 269 11.07 -18.26 18.04
C ALA A 269 10.58 -16.84 17.69
N LEU A 270 11.48 -15.88 17.54
CA LEU A 270 11.17 -14.51 17.14
C LEU A 270 10.50 -14.46 15.76
N ALA A 271 10.98 -15.25 14.80
CA ALA A 271 10.37 -15.35 13.48
C ALA A 271 8.97 -15.97 13.53
N ALA A 272 8.72 -16.93 14.43
CA ALA A 272 7.41 -17.56 14.60
C ALA A 272 6.41 -16.62 15.29
N GLU A 273 6.84 -15.87 16.30
CA GLU A 273 6.02 -14.85 16.96
C GLU A 273 5.64 -13.71 16.00
N ASP A 274 6.61 -13.27 15.20
CA ASP A 274 6.42 -12.18 14.24
C ASP A 274 5.68 -12.61 12.96
N TYR A 275 5.55 -13.92 12.71
CA TYR A 275 4.73 -14.44 11.61
C TYR A 275 3.26 -14.05 11.74
N ALA A 276 2.77 -13.94 12.98
CA ALA A 276 1.41 -13.49 13.30
C ALA A 276 1.28 -11.96 13.26
N SER A 277 2.40 -11.23 13.21
CA SER A 277 2.42 -9.78 13.09
C SER A 277 2.30 -9.36 11.62
N SER A 278 1.67 -8.21 11.38
CA SER A 278 1.55 -7.64 10.03
C SER A 278 2.89 -7.22 9.43
N ASN A 279 3.97 -7.14 10.22
CA ASN A 279 5.24 -6.57 9.78
C ASN A 279 6.24 -7.63 9.29
N ARG A 280 6.16 -8.90 9.76
CA ARG A 280 6.97 -10.06 9.28
C ARG A 280 8.46 -9.76 9.07
N ARG A 281 9.03 -8.89 9.92
CA ARG A 281 10.40 -8.35 9.84
C ARG A 281 11.47 -9.41 10.09
N PHE A 282 11.14 -10.41 10.90
CA PHE A 282 12.03 -11.53 11.24
C PHE A 282 11.83 -12.78 10.37
N VAL A 283 11.00 -12.71 9.33
CA VAL A 283 10.76 -13.82 8.41
C VAL A 283 11.71 -13.71 7.23
N GLU A 284 12.40 -14.78 6.84
CA GLU A 284 13.26 -14.79 5.64
C GLU A 284 12.42 -14.82 4.35
N ARG A 285 12.74 -13.98 3.35
CA ARG A 285 12.09 -14.07 2.03
C ARG A 285 12.61 -15.26 1.22
N ALA A 286 11.84 -15.70 0.23
CA ALA A 286 12.25 -16.67 -0.77
C ALA A 286 13.20 -16.06 -1.83
N TYR A 287 14.39 -15.64 -1.39
CA TYR A 287 15.41 -15.05 -2.27
C TYR A 287 15.81 -15.99 -3.41
N LYS A 288 16.14 -15.41 -4.57
CA LYS A 288 16.64 -16.15 -5.74
C LYS A 288 17.97 -16.86 -5.47
N TYR A 289 18.78 -16.28 -4.60
CA TYR A 289 20.09 -16.79 -4.22
C TYR A 289 20.13 -17.07 -2.72
N ARG A 290 20.79 -18.17 -2.34
CA ARG A 290 20.86 -18.61 -0.96
C ARG A 290 21.81 -17.74 -0.12
N PRO A 291 21.37 -17.21 1.03
CA PRO A 291 22.30 -16.55 1.95
C PRO A 291 23.40 -17.50 2.39
N VAL A 292 24.59 -16.95 2.61
CA VAL A 292 25.75 -17.68 3.16
C VAL A 292 26.14 -17.11 4.50
N LYS A 293 26.65 -17.96 5.39
CA LYS A 293 27.29 -17.51 6.63
C LYS A 293 28.79 -17.56 6.42
N VAL A 294 29.45 -16.42 6.62
CA VAL A 294 30.91 -16.31 6.53
C VAL A 294 31.44 -16.09 7.94
N VAL A 295 32.35 -16.95 8.37
CA VAL A 295 33.09 -16.82 9.63
C VAL A 295 34.54 -16.54 9.29
N GLU A 296 35.05 -15.40 9.74
CA GLU A 296 36.44 -15.00 9.58
C GLU A 296 37.20 -15.30 10.89
N PHE A 297 38.37 -15.91 10.74
CA PHE A 297 39.32 -16.17 11.81
C PHE A 297 40.57 -15.36 11.53
N GLU A 298 40.93 -14.44 12.42
CA GLU A 298 42.16 -13.65 12.29
C GLU A 298 43.39 -14.43 12.78
N LEU A 299 43.20 -15.37 13.73
CA LEU A 299 44.24 -16.16 14.36
C LEU A 299 43.91 -17.66 14.28
N PRO A 300 44.91 -18.55 14.17
CA PRO A 300 46.36 -18.29 14.11
C PRO A 300 46.85 -17.82 12.73
N ARG A 301 46.01 -17.89 11.70
CA ARG A 301 46.22 -17.31 10.36
C ARG A 301 44.87 -16.82 9.86
N GLN A 302 44.86 -15.83 8.96
CA GLN A 302 43.62 -15.38 8.35
C GLN A 302 42.97 -16.53 7.57
N GLN A 303 41.82 -16.98 8.04
CA GLN A 303 41.05 -18.08 7.47
C GLN A 303 39.58 -17.71 7.40
N PHE A 304 38.89 -18.24 6.40
CA PHE A 304 37.47 -18.02 6.20
C PHE A 304 36.76 -19.35 6.09
N VAL A 305 35.66 -19.51 6.81
CA VAL A 305 34.77 -20.66 6.66
C VAL A 305 33.43 -20.13 6.16
N VAL A 306 33.00 -20.64 5.01
CA VAL A 306 31.75 -20.25 4.36
C VAL A 306 30.78 -21.41 4.42
N TYR A 307 29.63 -21.20 5.04
CA TYR A 307 28.56 -22.17 5.16
C TYR A 307 27.43 -21.82 4.19
N LEU A 308 27.03 -22.80 3.39
CA LEU A 308 25.85 -22.76 2.54
C LEU A 308 24.88 -23.86 3.00
N ASP A 309 23.82 -23.45 3.67
CA ASP A 309 22.80 -24.37 4.19
C ASP A 309 21.75 -24.64 3.11
N LEU A 310 21.57 -25.91 2.72
CA LEU A 310 20.55 -26.35 1.76
C LEU A 310 19.41 -27.08 2.46
N LYS A 311 18.17 -26.70 2.19
CA LYS A 311 16.99 -27.41 2.69
C LYS A 311 16.81 -28.74 1.95
N ARG A 312 16.13 -29.70 2.58
CA ARG A 312 15.86 -31.03 2.00
C ARG A 312 15.12 -30.94 0.66
N GLU A 313 14.15 -30.04 0.56
CA GLU A 313 13.37 -29.79 -0.67
C GLU A 313 14.27 -29.27 -1.81
N GLU A 314 15.23 -28.41 -1.51
CA GLU A 314 16.14 -27.84 -2.50
C GLU A 314 17.14 -28.88 -3.00
N ARG A 315 17.58 -29.76 -2.09
CA ARG A 315 18.39 -30.91 -2.47
C ARG A 315 17.63 -31.82 -3.44
N ALA A 316 16.31 -32.01 -3.25
CA ALA A 316 15.50 -32.76 -4.21
C ALA A 316 15.44 -32.06 -5.58
N ASN A 317 15.33 -30.73 -5.59
CA ASN A 317 15.32 -29.92 -6.81
C ASN A 317 16.67 -29.87 -7.55
N LEU A 318 17.78 -30.29 -6.93
CA LEU A 318 19.07 -30.43 -7.60
C LEU A 318 19.11 -31.63 -8.55
N PHE A 319 18.26 -32.65 -8.35
CA PHE A 319 18.24 -33.83 -9.21
C PHE A 319 17.32 -33.62 -10.42
N PRO A 320 17.70 -34.08 -11.63
CA PRO A 320 19.00 -34.67 -11.98
C PRO A 320 20.07 -33.63 -12.34
N SER A 321 19.67 -32.41 -12.71
CA SER A 321 20.55 -31.37 -13.28
C SER A 321 20.30 -29.97 -12.73
N GLY A 322 19.59 -29.86 -11.61
CA GLY A 322 19.31 -28.59 -10.94
C GLY A 322 20.57 -27.96 -10.36
N ARG A 323 20.51 -26.64 -10.16
CA ARG A 323 21.60 -25.85 -9.59
C ARG A 323 21.08 -24.82 -8.61
N VAL A 324 21.76 -24.68 -7.48
CA VAL A 324 21.51 -23.64 -6.48
C VAL A 324 22.74 -22.74 -6.42
N TYR A 325 22.52 -21.43 -6.38
CA TYR A 325 23.56 -20.42 -6.27
C TYR A 325 23.43 -19.69 -4.93
N SER A 326 24.56 -19.35 -4.32
CA SER A 326 24.58 -18.48 -3.16
C SER A 326 24.49 -17.01 -3.54
N GLN A 327 24.11 -16.17 -2.57
CA GLN A 327 24.36 -14.74 -2.62
C GLN A 327 25.87 -14.49 -2.70
N ALA A 328 26.25 -13.38 -3.33
CA ALA A 328 27.64 -12.96 -3.39
C ALA A 328 28.13 -12.53 -2.00
N PHE A 329 29.32 -12.97 -1.62
CA PHE A 329 30.01 -12.58 -0.40
C PHE A 329 31.41 -12.07 -0.75
N HIS A 330 32.06 -11.35 0.16
CA HIS A 330 33.36 -10.73 -0.12
C HIS A 330 34.40 -11.23 0.88
N LEU A 331 35.55 -11.68 0.38
CA LEU A 331 36.72 -12.07 1.17
C LEU A 331 37.93 -11.28 0.64
N GLY A 332 38.65 -10.58 1.52
CA GLY A 332 39.82 -9.79 1.11
C GLY A 332 39.54 -8.75 0.02
N GLY A 333 38.31 -8.22 -0.05
CA GLY A 333 37.88 -7.26 -1.08
C GLY A 333 37.46 -7.88 -2.43
N GLN A 334 37.65 -9.18 -2.63
CA GLN A 334 37.19 -9.90 -3.82
C GLN A 334 35.80 -10.51 -3.58
N GLY A 335 34.96 -10.49 -4.63
CA GLY A 335 33.61 -11.07 -4.59
C GLY A 335 33.62 -12.54 -4.99
N PHE A 336 32.94 -13.36 -4.21
CA PHE A 336 32.79 -14.80 -4.41
C PHE A 336 31.32 -15.21 -4.34
N PHE A 337 30.99 -16.35 -4.94
CA PHE A 337 29.72 -17.04 -4.76
C PHE A 337 29.96 -18.55 -4.78
N LEU A 338 29.06 -19.31 -4.16
CA LEU A 338 29.06 -20.77 -4.19
C LEU A 338 27.97 -21.27 -5.14
N SER A 339 28.21 -22.41 -5.75
CA SER A 339 27.19 -23.11 -6.54
C SER A 339 27.16 -24.58 -6.17
N ALA A 340 25.96 -25.11 -5.92
CA ALA A 340 25.71 -26.52 -5.68
C ALA A 340 24.94 -27.10 -6.87
N HIS A 341 25.38 -28.24 -7.39
CA HIS A 341 24.73 -28.96 -8.49
C HIS A 341 24.86 -30.46 -8.25
N CYS A 342 23.90 -31.23 -8.77
CA CYS A 342 24.02 -32.68 -8.78
C CYS A 342 25.03 -33.09 -9.86
N ASN A 343 26.04 -33.89 -9.48
CA ASN A 343 26.98 -34.48 -10.42
C ASN A 343 26.56 -35.92 -10.70
N MET A 344 26.15 -36.22 -11.93
CA MET A 344 25.71 -37.55 -12.36
C MET A 344 26.85 -38.39 -12.94
N ASP A 345 28.04 -37.81 -13.15
CA ASP A 345 29.17 -38.48 -13.83
C ASP A 345 29.85 -39.57 -12.98
N GLN A 346 29.44 -39.75 -11.71
CA GLN A 346 29.99 -40.77 -10.80
C GLN A 346 29.15 -42.07 -10.74
N GLN A 347 28.02 -42.17 -11.44
CA GLN A 347 27.22 -43.42 -11.45
C GLN A 347 27.57 -44.39 -12.59
N SER A 348 28.40 -43.98 -13.56
CA SER A 348 28.83 -44.84 -14.68
C SER A 348 30.13 -45.61 -14.40
N SER A 349 30.76 -45.43 -13.23
CA SER A 349 32.06 -46.03 -12.89
C SER A 349 31.98 -47.29 -12.02
N ASP A 350 30.83 -47.57 -11.39
CA ASP A 350 30.65 -48.70 -10.46
C ASP A 350 29.90 -49.89 -11.09
N THR A 351 29.85 -49.98 -12.43
CA THR A 351 29.22 -51.11 -13.14
C THR A 351 30.01 -51.59 -14.37
N MET A 352 31.33 -51.71 -14.24
CA MET A 352 32.16 -52.51 -15.15
C MET A 352 33.04 -53.51 -14.41
#